data_AF-A0A951R9F1-F1
#
_entry.id   AF-A0A951R9F1-F1
#
_cell.length_a   1.000
_cell.length_b   1.000
_cell.length_c   1.000
_cell.angle_alpha   90.00
_cell.angle_beta   90.00
_cell.angle_gamma   90.00
#
_symmetry.space_group_name_H-M   'P 1'
#
loop_
_entity.id
_entity.type
_entity.pdbx_description
1 polymer ?
#
loop_
_entity_poly.entity_id
_entity_poly.type
_entity_poly.pdbx_seq_one_letter_code
_entity_poly.pdbx_strand_id
1 'polypeptide(L)'
;MRLFIKNIRLLCLVPLLFACEGLMRNAEAPRNPAGDHFIPPTSPGIVFQNLENAFHYRESTIYGRCFADSLTAGKNYRFEPATVKAVVFP
;
A
#
# COMPACT_ATOMS: atom_id res chain seq x y z
N MET A 1 23.25 -10.94 42.02
CA MET A 1 23.90 -10.98 40.68
C MET A 1 23.01 -11.48 39.53
N ARG A 2 22.19 -12.53 39.68
CA ARG A 2 21.36 -13.09 38.57
C ARG A 2 20.28 -12.15 38.02
N LEU A 3 19.69 -11.26 38.85
CA LEU A 3 18.71 -10.26 38.39
C LEU A 3 19.33 -9.21 37.44
N PHE A 4 20.55 -8.76 37.75
CA PHE A 4 21.27 -7.76 36.94
C PHE A 4 21.59 -8.27 35.53
N ILE A 5 21.95 -9.55 35.40
CA ILE A 5 22.26 -10.20 34.12
C ILE A 5 20.99 -10.34 33.25
N LYS A 6 19.83 -10.62 33.86
CA LYS A 6 18.54 -10.69 33.14
C LYS A 6 18.14 -9.33 32.56
N ASN A 7 18.37 -8.26 33.32
CA ASN A 7 18.06 -6.89 32.91
C ASN A 7 19.05 -6.37 31.86
N ILE A 8 20.31 -6.78 31.91
CA ILE A 8 21.33 -6.48 30.90
C ILE A 8 20.99 -7.11 29.54
N ARG A 9 20.47 -8.34 29.52
CA ARG A 9 19.99 -8.96 28.25
C ARG A 9 18.84 -8.17 27.63
N LEU A 10 17.95 -7.63 28.45
CA LEU A 10 16.84 -6.78 27.99
C LEU A 10 17.37 -5.44 27.45
N LEU A 11 18.37 -4.86 28.11
CA LEU A 11 19.01 -3.60 27.70
C LEU A 11 19.73 -3.71 26.36
N CYS A 12 20.35 -4.87 26.06
CA CYS A 12 20.98 -5.13 24.76
C CYS A 12 20.00 -5.25 23.58
N LEU A 13 18.71 -5.50 23.83
CA LEU A 13 17.68 -5.59 22.77
C LEU A 13 17.12 -4.22 22.37
N VAL A 14 17.25 -3.21 23.23
CA VAL A 14 16.79 -1.84 22.95
C VAL A 14 17.40 -1.23 21.67
N PRO A 15 18.72 -1.32 21.41
CA PRO A 15 19.30 -0.75 20.19
C PRO A 15 18.84 -1.45 18.89
N LEU A 16 18.41 -2.72 18.95
CA LEU A 16 17.83 -3.39 17.77
C LEU A 16 16.51 -2.76 17.32
N LEU A 17 15.75 -2.16 18.25
CA LEU A 17 14.49 -1.49 17.93
C LEU A 17 14.69 -0.17 17.18
N PHE A 18 15.81 0.52 17.44
CA PHE A 18 16.15 1.80 16.79
C PHE A 18 16.99 1.62 15.52
N ALA A 19 17.58 0.44 15.29
CA ALA A 19 18.36 0.16 14.09
C ALA A 19 17.53 0.04 12.80
N CYS A 20 16.20 -0.09 12.92
CA CYS A 20 15.33 -0.28 11.76
C CYS A 20 15.26 0.98 10.88
N GLU A 21 15.26 2.18 11.48
CA GLU A 21 15.18 3.43 10.70
C GLU A 21 16.44 3.68 9.87
N GLY A 22 17.62 3.30 10.37
CA GLY A 22 18.89 3.46 9.64
C GLY A 22 19.06 2.51 8.45
N LEU A 23 18.28 1.43 8.40
CA LEU A 23 18.25 0.47 7.28
C LEU A 23 17.17 0.81 6.25
N MET A 24 16.19 1.65 6.61
CA MET A 24 15.18 2.09 5.68
C MET A 24 15.77 3.17 4.78
N ARG A 25 15.78 2.95 3.47
CA ARG A 25 15.97 4.05 2.52
C ARG A 25 14.84 5.05 2.75
N ASN A 26 15.19 6.31 2.99
CA ASN A 26 14.20 7.39 3.01
C ASN A 26 13.39 7.34 1.71
N ALA A 27 12.06 7.43 1.82
CA ALA A 27 11.20 7.53 0.66
C ALA A 27 11.62 8.74 -0.18
N GLU A 28 11.66 8.55 -1.50
CA GLU A 28 11.96 9.66 -2.41
C GLU A 28 10.84 10.71 -2.32
N ALA A 29 11.20 11.99 -2.28
CA ALA A 29 10.23 13.05 -2.17
C ALA A 29 9.27 13.05 -3.38
N PRO A 30 8.00 13.43 -3.20
CA PRO A 30 7.05 13.57 -4.30
C PRO A 30 7.56 14.58 -5.34
N ARG A 31 7.29 14.28 -6.61
CA ARG A 31 7.57 15.19 -7.72
C ARG A 31 6.39 16.14 -7.85
N ASN A 32 6.63 17.44 -7.83
CA ASN A 32 5.59 18.47 -7.90
C ASN A 32 4.50 18.32 -6.80
N PRO A 33 4.83 18.49 -5.52
CA PRO A 33 3.88 18.32 -4.41
C PRO A 33 2.75 19.36 -4.38
N ALA A 34 2.74 20.31 -5.31
CA ALA A 34 1.71 21.34 -5.42
C ALA A 34 0.48 20.78 -6.15
N GLY A 35 -0.37 20.05 -5.43
CA GLY A 35 -1.66 19.53 -5.92
C GLY A 35 -1.93 18.09 -5.48
N ASP A 36 -3.21 17.72 -5.37
CA ASP A 36 -3.61 16.30 -5.26
C ASP A 36 -3.83 15.77 -6.68
N HIS A 37 -3.00 14.85 -7.14
CA HIS A 37 -3.08 14.25 -8.49
C HIS A 37 -4.08 13.08 -8.54
N PHE A 38 -4.90 12.90 -7.50
CA PHE A 38 -5.92 11.87 -7.42
C PHE A 38 -7.23 12.31 -8.09
N ILE A 39 -7.71 11.50 -9.03
CA ILE A 39 -9.01 11.66 -9.67
C ILE A 39 -9.99 10.66 -9.04
N PRO A 40 -11.15 11.08 -8.53
CA PRO A 40 -12.14 10.14 -8.00
C PRO A 40 -12.48 9.02 -9.00
N PRO A 41 -12.26 7.74 -8.65
CA PRO A 41 -12.39 6.64 -9.61
C PRO A 41 -13.88 6.33 -9.86
N THR A 42 -14.41 6.85 -10.98
CA THR A 42 -15.77 6.54 -11.46
C THR A 42 -15.79 5.44 -12.52
N SER A 43 -14.63 5.00 -12.98
CA SER A 43 -14.46 3.90 -13.93
C SER A 43 -13.12 3.17 -13.72
N PRO A 44 -12.97 1.92 -14.19
CA PRO A 44 -11.70 1.20 -14.07
C PRO A 44 -10.51 1.92 -14.71
N GLY A 45 -10.71 2.64 -15.82
CA GLY A 45 -9.65 3.41 -16.48
C GLY A 45 -9.05 4.49 -15.57
N ILE A 46 -9.88 5.14 -14.75
CA ILE A 46 -9.42 6.16 -13.81
C ILE A 46 -8.59 5.55 -12.69
N VAL A 47 -8.86 4.31 -12.28
CA VAL A 47 -8.04 3.60 -11.29
C VAL A 47 -6.61 3.39 -11.82
N PHE A 48 -6.48 2.95 -13.08
CA PHE A 48 -5.18 2.80 -13.72
C PHE A 48 -4.47 4.15 -13.90
N GLN A 49 -5.21 5.20 -14.27
CA GLN A 49 -4.64 6.55 -14.37
C GLN A 49 -4.13 7.07 -13.01
N ASN A 50 -4.85 6.84 -11.92
CA ASN A 50 -4.37 7.19 -10.59
C ASN A 50 -3.13 6.39 -10.18
N LEU A 51 -3.07 5.12 -10.57
CA LEU A 51 -1.91 4.28 -10.32
C LEU A 51 -0.67 4.80 -11.08
N GLU A 52 -0.85 5.20 -12.34
CA GLU A 52 0.20 5.86 -13.13
C GLU A 52 0.64 7.17 -12.49
N ASN A 53 -0.31 8.02 -12.06
CA ASN A 53 -0.02 9.26 -11.34
C ASN A 53 0.78 8.98 -10.05
N ALA A 54 0.41 7.95 -9.28
CA ALA A 54 1.12 7.59 -8.06
C ALA A 54 2.61 7.30 -8.32
N PHE A 55 2.93 6.60 -9.41
CA PHE A 55 4.31 6.34 -9.80
C PHE A 55 5.02 7.57 -10.38
N HIS A 56 4.34 8.30 -11.25
CA HIS A 56 4.92 9.46 -11.94
C HIS A 56 5.24 10.62 -10.97
N TYR A 57 4.35 10.85 -10.01
CA TYR A 57 4.49 11.90 -8.98
C TYR A 57 5.11 11.37 -7.67
N ARG A 58 5.35 10.06 -7.55
CA ARG A 58 5.95 9.40 -6.37
C ARG A 58 5.14 9.64 -5.10
N GLU A 59 3.83 9.56 -5.22
CA GLU A 59 2.88 9.82 -4.14
C GLU A 59 2.35 8.50 -3.57
N SER A 60 2.95 8.06 -2.46
CA SER A 60 2.59 6.81 -1.78
C SER A 60 1.15 6.79 -1.26
N THR A 61 0.59 7.96 -0.96
CA THR A 61 -0.81 8.13 -0.55
C THR A 61 -1.77 7.82 -1.69
N ILE A 62 -1.52 8.30 -2.91
CA ILE A 62 -2.32 7.97 -4.11
C ILE A 62 -2.20 6.49 -4.42
N TYR A 63 -0.99 5.92 -4.34
CA TYR A 63 -0.77 4.48 -4.52
C TYR A 63 -1.68 3.67 -3.60
N GLY A 64 -1.69 3.99 -2.30
CA GLY A 64 -2.56 3.34 -1.32
C GLY A 64 -4.05 3.47 -1.64
N ARG A 65 -4.51 4.64 -2.10
CA ARG A 65 -5.92 4.89 -2.48
C ARG A 65 -6.39 4.08 -3.69
N CYS A 66 -5.48 3.57 -4.52
CA CYS A 66 -5.83 2.75 -5.68
C CYS A 66 -6.24 1.32 -5.31
N PHE A 67 -5.96 0.87 -4.08
CA PHE A 67 -6.34 -0.45 -3.61
C PHE A 67 -7.75 -0.43 -3.04
N ALA A 68 -8.61 -1.33 -3.54
CA ALA A 68 -9.88 -1.61 -2.92
C ALA A 68 -9.64 -2.39 -1.63
N ASP A 69 -9.61 -1.71 -0.49
CA ASP A 69 -9.54 -2.38 0.79
C ASP A 69 -10.92 -2.92 1.20
N SER A 70 -11.20 -4.14 0.75
CA SER A 70 -12.41 -4.87 1.16
C SER A 70 -12.49 -5.17 2.66
N LEU A 71 -11.36 -5.11 3.39
CA LEU A 71 -11.34 -5.39 4.83
C LEU A 71 -11.78 -4.18 5.66
N THR A 72 -11.57 -2.95 5.19
CA THR A 72 -11.94 -1.73 5.92
C THR A 72 -13.18 -1.03 5.39
N ALA A 73 -13.56 -1.23 4.12
CA ALA A 73 -14.69 -0.54 3.51
C ALA A 73 -16.07 -1.10 3.88
N GLY A 74 -16.14 -2.25 4.56
CA GLY A 74 -17.40 -2.94 4.87
C GLY A 74 -18.20 -3.38 3.63
N LYS A 75 -17.58 -3.31 2.45
CA LYS A 75 -18.16 -3.65 1.14
C LYS A 75 -17.34 -4.76 0.51
N ASN A 76 -18.03 -5.81 0.09
CA ASN A 76 -17.44 -6.94 -0.61
C ASN A 76 -17.74 -6.84 -2.10
N TYR A 77 -16.73 -7.06 -2.94
CA TYR A 77 -16.89 -7.17 -4.38
C TYR A 77 -16.77 -8.63 -4.75
N ARG A 78 -17.78 -9.17 -5.44
CA ARG A 78 -17.74 -10.51 -6.02
C ARG A 78 -17.65 -10.37 -7.54
N PHE A 79 -16.70 -11.09 -8.13
CA PHE A 79 -16.69 -11.26 -9.57
C PHE A 79 -17.90 -12.11 -9.96
N GLU A 80 -18.84 -11.51 -10.70
CA GLU A 80 -19.91 -12.24 -11.37
C GLU A 80 -19.40 -12.64 -12.76
N PRO A 81 -19.14 -13.94 -13.03
CA PRO A 81 -18.74 -14.35 -14.36
C PRO A 81 -19.85 -13.98 -15.34
N ALA A 82 -19.51 -13.24 -16.38
CA ALA A 82 -20.42 -13.04 -17.51
C ALA A 82 -20.86 -14.44 -17.98
N THR A 83 -22.17 -14.64 -18.18
CA THR A 83 -22.67 -15.88 -18.77
C THR A 83 -22.11 -15.99 -20.18
N VAL A 84 -20.95 -16.63 -20.32
CA VAL A 84 -20.40 -17.01 -21.62
C VAL A 84 -21.32 -18.12 -22.11
N LYS A 85 -22.29 -17.79 -22.97
CA LYS A 85 -22.98 -18.81 -23.76
C LYS A 85 -21.89 -19.60 -24.46
N ALA A 86 -21.81 -20.91 -24.16
CA ALA A 86 -20.91 -21.80 -24.87
C ALA A 86 -21.19 -21.65 -26.37
N VAL A 87 -20.14 -21.33 -27.14
CA VAL A 87 -20.24 -21.27 -28.59
C VAL A 87 -20.45 -22.71 -29.06
N VAL A 88 -21.67 -23.02 -29.48
CA VAL A 88 -22.00 -24.28 -30.14
C VAL A 88 -21.51 -24.14 -31.59
N PHE A 89 -20.36 -24.74 -31.90
CA PHE A 89 -19.89 -24.87 -33.27
C PHE A 89 -20.67 -25.99 -33.97
N PRO A 90 -21.09 -25.80 -35.25
CA PRO A 90 -21.72 -26.85 -36.04
C PRO A 90 -20.76 -28.01 -36.36
#